data_AF-A0A350G3K0-F1
#
_entry.id   AF-A0A350G3K0-F1
#
_cell.length_a   1.000
_cell.length_b   1.000
_cell.length_c   1.000
_cell.angle_alpha   90.00
_cell.angle_beta   90.00
_cell.angle_gamma   90.00
#
_symmetry.space_group_name_H-M   'P 1'
#
loop_
_entity.id
_entity.type
_entity.pdbx_description
1 polymer ?
#
loop_
_entity_poly.entity_id
_entity_poly.type
_entity_poly.pdbx_seq_one_letter_code
_entity_poly.pdbx_strand_id
1 'polypeptide(L)'
;KSKRHEIGRLIRRTEELASELQSHSHELILCHTDIHGGNILITDKDEFFIVDWDAPLLAPKERDLMFIGGGIDDIWKSKRDETDFYEGYGKTEIDFTVMAYYRYERVIEDLAAYAEQLLSTDEGGADREQAYRWFTSNFEAGQTIETATGTEAISNRSIT
;
A
#
# COMPACT_ATOMS: atom_id res chain seq x y z
N LYS A 1 18.57 -14.30 6.47
CA LYS A 1 19.60 -13.31 6.02
C LYS A 1 19.16 -11.92 6.51
N SER A 2 20.08 -11.03 6.87
CA SER A 2 19.73 -9.68 7.37
C SER A 2 18.96 -8.87 6.32
N LYS A 3 17.87 -8.21 6.72
CA LYS A 3 17.00 -7.37 5.89
C LYS A 3 17.28 -5.86 6.01
N ARG A 4 18.32 -5.48 6.77
CA ARG A 4 18.69 -4.08 7.04
C ARG A 4 18.89 -3.24 5.78
N HIS A 5 19.54 -3.79 4.75
CA HIS A 5 19.80 -3.04 3.53
C HIS A 5 18.52 -2.75 2.75
N GLU A 6 17.60 -3.73 2.69
CA GLU A 6 16.30 -3.57 2.02
C GLU A 6 15.46 -2.50 2.73
N ILE A 7 15.34 -2.58 4.07
CA ILE A 7 14.63 -1.56 4.87
C ILE A 7 15.25 -0.17 4.69
N GLY A 8 16.59 -0.07 4.76
CA GLY A 8 17.28 1.21 4.55
C GLY A 8 17.13 1.77 3.13
N ARG A 9 16.85 0.92 2.13
CA ARG A 9 16.51 1.36 0.77
C ARG A 9 15.08 1.87 0.71
N LEU A 10 14.12 1.16 1.33
CA LEU A 10 12.71 1.60 1.39
C LEU A 10 12.60 3.01 1.97
N ILE A 11 13.21 3.24 3.13
CA ILE A 11 13.19 4.55 3.82
C ILE A 11 13.76 5.63 2.90
N ARG A 12 14.96 5.42 2.36
CA ARG A 12 15.61 6.41 1.48
C ARG A 12 14.77 6.74 0.24
N ARG A 13 14.23 5.72 -0.45
CA ARG A 13 13.41 5.94 -1.64
C ARG A 13 12.12 6.68 -1.30
N THR A 14 11.52 6.37 -0.16
CA THR A 14 10.31 7.08 0.33
C THR A 14 10.61 8.55 0.59
N GLU A 15 11.74 8.87 1.25
CA GLU A 15 12.16 10.25 1.51
C GLU A 15 12.47 11.03 0.21
N GLU A 16 13.10 10.38 -0.76
CA GLU A 16 13.40 10.95 -2.08
C GLU A 16 12.12 11.26 -2.85
N LEU A 17 11.18 10.31 -2.90
CA LEU A 17 9.86 10.51 -3.52
C LEU A 17 9.05 11.59 -2.79
N ALA A 18 9.03 11.58 -1.45
CA ALA A 18 8.35 12.61 -0.66
C ALA A 18 8.85 14.01 -1.02
N SER A 19 10.17 14.17 -1.13
CA SER A 19 10.81 15.44 -1.49
C SER A 19 10.41 15.90 -2.89
N GLU A 20 10.35 14.97 -3.85
CA GLU A 20 9.89 15.24 -5.22
C GLU A 20 8.42 15.65 -5.26
N LEU A 21 7.56 14.91 -4.56
CA LEU A 21 6.13 15.15 -4.53
C LEU A 21 5.78 16.48 -3.85
N GLN A 22 6.50 16.86 -2.80
CA GLN A 22 6.32 18.16 -2.13
C GLN A 22 6.66 19.37 -3.03
N SER A 23 7.43 19.17 -4.09
CA SER A 23 7.77 20.25 -5.04
C SER A 23 6.68 20.54 -6.08
N HIS A 24 5.60 19.75 -6.08
CA HIS A 24 4.47 19.88 -7.00
C HIS A 24 3.14 20.01 -6.24
N SER A 25 2.20 20.75 -6.82
CA SER A 25 0.81 20.75 -6.33
C SER A 25 0.09 19.53 -6.86
N HIS A 26 -0.68 18.87 -6.00
CA HIS A 26 -1.52 17.73 -6.37
C HIS A 26 -3.00 18.08 -6.19
N GLU A 27 -3.85 17.49 -7.01
CA GLU A 27 -5.29 17.53 -6.75
C GLU A 27 -5.58 16.68 -5.51
N LEU A 28 -6.22 17.28 -4.52
CA LEU A 28 -6.59 16.59 -3.29
C LEU A 28 -8.09 16.27 -3.30
N ILE A 29 -8.40 15.00 -3.10
CA ILE A 29 -9.77 14.49 -2.96
C ILE A 29 -9.93 13.82 -1.60
N LEU A 30 -11.17 13.57 -1.20
CA LEU A 30 -11.44 12.77 -0.01
C LEU A 30 -11.03 11.32 -0.27
N CYS A 31 -10.04 10.84 0.48
CA CYS A 31 -9.56 9.47 0.45
C CYS A 31 -9.92 8.76 1.77
N HIS A 32 -10.23 7.48 1.67
CA HIS A 32 -10.45 6.57 2.79
C HIS A 32 -9.17 6.32 3.59
N THR A 33 -8.01 6.33 2.91
CA THR A 33 -6.65 6.11 3.43
C THR A 33 -6.26 4.66 3.72
N ASP A 34 -7.22 3.77 4.02
CA ASP A 34 -6.96 2.34 4.22
C ASP A 34 -7.98 1.42 3.54
N ILE A 35 -8.21 1.61 2.24
CA ILE A 35 -9.25 0.89 1.47
C ILE A 35 -8.81 -0.51 1.02
N HIS A 36 -8.23 -1.33 1.91
CA HIS A 36 -7.87 -2.71 1.59
C HIS A 36 -9.09 -3.64 1.63
N GLY A 37 -8.92 -4.90 1.17
CA GLY A 37 -10.01 -5.87 1.08
C GLY A 37 -10.71 -6.18 2.41
N GLY A 38 -10.02 -5.99 3.55
CA GLY A 38 -10.62 -6.13 4.89
C GLY A 38 -11.68 -5.08 5.22
N ASN A 39 -11.62 -3.91 4.57
CA ASN A 39 -12.56 -2.80 4.76
C ASN A 39 -13.70 -2.77 3.73
N ILE A 40 -13.82 -3.84 2.93
CA ILE A 40 -14.91 -4.05 1.98
C ILE A 40 -15.79 -5.20 2.47
N LEU A 41 -17.08 -4.91 2.68
CA LEU A 41 -18.06 -5.92 3.07
C LEU A 41 -19.06 -6.14 1.94
N ILE A 42 -19.27 -7.42 1.59
CA ILE A 42 -20.29 -7.84 0.63
C ILE A 42 -21.23 -8.80 1.34
N THR A 43 -22.53 -8.50 1.38
CA THR A 43 -23.53 -9.35 2.03
C THR A 43 -24.01 -10.46 1.09
N ASP A 44 -24.69 -11.48 1.64
CA ASP A 44 -25.35 -12.54 0.85
C ASP A 44 -26.45 -12.01 -0.10
N LYS A 45 -26.80 -10.71 -0.01
CA LYS A 45 -27.77 -10.03 -0.87
C LYS A 45 -27.10 -9.09 -1.88
N ASP A 46 -25.80 -9.24 -2.11
CA ASP A 46 -24.98 -8.40 -2.98
C ASP A 46 -24.95 -6.91 -2.57
N GLU A 47 -25.18 -6.61 -1.28
CA GLU A 47 -25.02 -5.25 -0.76
C GLU A 47 -23.55 -4.99 -0.47
N PHE A 48 -23.05 -3.82 -0.89
CA PHE A 48 -21.65 -3.44 -0.80
C PHE A 48 -21.45 -2.28 0.19
N PHE A 49 -20.50 -2.44 1.11
CA PHE A 49 -20.16 -1.41 2.11
C PHE A 49 -18.66 -1.18 2.18
N ILE A 50 -18.29 0.08 2.34
CA ILE A 50 -16.95 0.53 2.73
C ILE A 50 -17.03 0.95 4.20
N VAL A 51 -16.24 0.31 5.05
CA VAL A 51 -16.21 0.54 6.51
C VAL A 51 -14.85 1.09 6.93
N ASP A 52 -14.73 1.49 8.21
CA ASP A 52 -13.50 2.04 8.81
C ASP A 52 -13.13 3.46 8.34
N TRP A 53 -14.09 4.39 8.48
CA TRP A 53 -13.95 5.81 8.15
C TRP A 53 -13.37 6.66 9.29
N ASP A 54 -12.51 6.11 10.15
CA ASP A 54 -12.01 6.82 11.33
C ASP A 54 -10.90 7.83 11.01
N ALA A 55 -10.18 7.66 9.88
CA ALA A 55 -9.04 8.49 9.50
C ALA A 55 -9.04 9.02 8.04
N PRO A 56 -10.17 9.50 7.48
CA PRO A 56 -10.19 10.01 6.11
C PRO A 56 -9.32 11.27 5.96
N LEU A 57 -8.71 11.43 4.79
CA LEU A 57 -7.76 12.51 4.50
C LEU A 57 -8.01 13.13 3.13
N LEU A 58 -7.73 14.43 2.99
CA LEU A 58 -7.57 15.04 1.67
C LEU A 58 -6.19 14.72 1.10
N ALA A 59 -6.14 13.86 0.08
CA ALA A 59 -4.91 13.36 -0.52
C ALA A 59 -5.10 13.21 -2.04
N PRO A 60 -4.01 13.04 -2.82
CA PRO A 60 -4.12 12.53 -4.17
C PRO A 60 -4.89 11.20 -4.18
N LYS A 61 -5.68 10.95 -5.24
CA LYS A 61 -6.47 9.72 -5.41
C LYS A 61 -5.62 8.45 -5.31
N GLU A 62 -4.35 8.54 -5.67
CA GLU A 62 -3.37 7.48 -5.57
C GLU A 62 -3.19 6.95 -4.14
N ARG A 63 -3.56 7.71 -3.10
CA ARG A 63 -3.57 7.22 -1.72
C ARG A 63 -4.50 6.02 -1.55
N ASP A 64 -5.65 6.03 -2.20
CA ASP A 64 -6.61 4.92 -2.18
C ASP A 64 -6.36 3.95 -3.34
N LEU A 65 -6.00 4.47 -4.53
CA LEU A 65 -5.78 3.60 -5.70
C LEU A 65 -4.54 2.71 -5.55
N MET A 66 -3.62 3.02 -4.64
CA MET A 66 -2.45 2.17 -4.40
C MET A 66 -2.81 0.74 -3.95
N PHE A 67 -3.98 0.53 -3.34
CA PHE A 67 -4.46 -0.79 -2.91
C PHE A 67 -4.80 -1.69 -4.11
N ILE A 68 -5.26 -1.11 -5.22
CA ILE A 68 -5.61 -1.82 -6.45
C ILE A 68 -4.33 -2.21 -7.19
N GLY A 69 -4.08 -3.50 -7.40
CA GLY A 69 -2.79 -4.01 -7.86
C GLY A 69 -1.70 -3.99 -6.78
N GLY A 70 -2.05 -3.60 -5.54
CA GLY A 70 -1.12 -3.48 -4.42
C GLY A 70 -0.82 -4.83 -3.74
N GLY A 71 -1.70 -5.82 -3.93
CA GLY A 71 -1.54 -7.17 -3.38
C GLY A 71 -1.62 -7.25 -1.85
N ILE A 72 -2.17 -6.22 -1.19
CA ILE A 72 -2.42 -6.21 0.25
C ILE A 72 -3.50 -7.25 0.56
N ASP A 73 -3.27 -8.06 1.61
CA ASP A 73 -4.08 -9.23 1.97
C ASP A 73 -4.20 -10.30 0.86
N ASP A 74 -3.29 -10.27 -0.13
CA ASP A 74 -3.34 -11.10 -1.35
C ASP A 74 -4.62 -10.87 -2.19
N ILE A 75 -5.25 -9.71 -2.02
CA ILE A 75 -6.44 -9.26 -2.75
C ILE A 75 -6.03 -8.22 -3.82
N TRP A 76 -6.82 -8.14 -4.90
CA TRP A 76 -6.64 -7.21 -6.03
C TRP A 76 -5.21 -7.21 -6.57
N LYS A 77 -4.64 -8.40 -6.73
CA LYS A 77 -3.25 -8.59 -7.14
C LYS A 77 -3.11 -8.92 -8.62
N SER A 78 -4.18 -9.41 -9.24
CA SER A 78 -4.13 -9.84 -10.63
C SER A 78 -4.43 -8.68 -11.57
N LYS A 79 -3.85 -8.74 -12.78
CA LYS A 79 -4.19 -7.80 -13.87
C LYS A 79 -5.67 -7.75 -14.20
N ARG A 80 -6.37 -8.87 -13.96
CA ARG A 80 -7.82 -8.94 -14.14
C ARG A 80 -8.53 -8.09 -13.10
N ASP A 81 -8.17 -8.22 -11.83
CA ASP A 81 -8.78 -7.44 -10.75
C ASP A 81 -8.59 -5.94 -10.98
N GLU A 82 -7.39 -5.53 -11.40
CA GLU A 82 -7.10 -4.14 -11.78
C GLU A 82 -7.98 -3.67 -12.96
N THR A 83 -8.11 -4.51 -13.99
CA THR A 83 -8.92 -4.18 -15.18
C THR A 83 -10.39 -4.02 -14.81
N ASP A 84 -10.94 -4.97 -14.07
CA ASP A 84 -12.34 -4.98 -13.64
C ASP A 84 -12.62 -3.78 -12.72
N PHE A 85 -11.69 -3.40 -11.84
CA PHE A 85 -11.79 -2.21 -11.01
C PHE A 85 -11.82 -0.93 -11.86
N TYR A 86 -10.87 -0.74 -12.77
CA TYR A 86 -10.77 0.50 -13.56
C TYR A 86 -11.89 0.63 -14.60
N GLU A 87 -12.53 -0.47 -15.01
CA GLU A 87 -13.78 -0.42 -15.78
C GLU A 87 -14.90 0.27 -14.99
N GLY A 88 -15.03 -0.04 -13.70
CA GLY A 88 -16.02 0.57 -12.81
C GLY A 88 -15.64 1.97 -12.33
N TYR A 89 -14.36 2.20 -11.99
CA TYR A 89 -13.86 3.50 -11.52
C TYR A 89 -13.89 4.57 -12.63
N GLY A 90 -13.72 4.14 -13.88
CA GLY A 90 -13.71 5.00 -15.06
C GLY A 90 -12.31 5.48 -15.43
N LYS A 91 -12.24 6.16 -16.58
CA LYS A 91 -10.97 6.67 -17.12
C LYS A 91 -10.38 7.74 -16.21
N THR A 92 -9.20 7.47 -15.69
CA THR A 92 -8.41 8.40 -14.89
C THR A 92 -6.93 8.26 -15.26
N GLU A 93 -6.17 9.34 -15.16
CA GLU A 93 -4.71 9.28 -15.29
C GLU A 93 -4.10 8.99 -13.92
N ILE A 94 -3.25 7.97 -13.84
CA ILE A 94 -2.59 7.57 -12.60
C ILE A 94 -1.19 8.16 -12.56
N ASP A 95 -0.86 8.89 -11.50
CA ASP A 95 0.51 9.28 -11.21
C ASP A 95 1.24 8.12 -10.52
N PHE A 96 2.06 7.38 -11.29
CA PHE A 96 2.81 6.26 -10.75
C PHE A 96 3.92 6.66 -9.77
N THR A 97 4.38 7.91 -9.76
CA THR A 97 5.32 8.42 -8.75
C THR A 97 4.61 8.57 -7.41
N VAL A 98 3.41 9.17 -7.40
CA VAL A 98 2.57 9.30 -6.20
C VAL A 98 2.13 7.91 -5.71
N MET A 99 1.71 7.03 -6.60
CA MET A 99 1.32 5.66 -6.24
C MET A 99 2.51 4.86 -5.66
N ALA A 100 3.71 4.99 -6.24
CA ALA A 100 4.90 4.34 -5.70
C ALA A 100 5.24 4.85 -4.29
N TYR A 101 5.14 6.17 -4.07
CA TYR A 101 5.31 6.77 -2.74
C TYR A 101 4.36 6.12 -1.72
N TYR A 102 3.06 6.06 -2.01
CA TYR A 102 2.09 5.51 -1.07
C TYR A 102 2.28 4.01 -0.82
N ARG A 103 2.68 3.23 -1.84
CA ARG A 103 3.02 1.82 -1.64
C ARG A 103 4.25 1.64 -0.75
N TYR A 104 5.27 2.48 -0.90
CA TYR A 104 6.44 2.44 -0.02
C TYR A 104 6.10 2.89 1.40
N GLU A 105 5.34 3.98 1.56
CA GLU A 105 4.87 4.48 2.85
C GLU A 105 4.10 3.39 3.61
N ARG A 106 3.13 2.74 2.96
CA ARG A 106 2.35 1.65 3.58
C ARG A 106 3.23 0.48 4.04
N VAL A 107 4.21 0.08 3.24
CA VAL A 107 5.16 -0.96 3.65
C VAL A 107 5.94 -0.55 4.91
N ILE A 108 6.38 0.71 4.99
CA ILE A 108 7.13 1.21 6.15
C ILE A 108 6.23 1.26 7.39
N GLU A 109 4.99 1.74 7.25
CA GLU A 109 3.99 1.75 8.32
C GLU A 109 3.74 0.34 8.87
N ASP A 110 3.48 -0.63 7.99
CA ASP A 110 3.26 -2.03 8.37
C ASP A 110 4.48 -2.62 9.09
N LEU A 111 5.67 -2.44 8.53
CA LEU A 111 6.91 -2.94 9.15
C LEU A 111 7.15 -2.31 10.53
N ALA A 112 6.85 -1.01 10.70
CA ALA A 112 6.99 -0.33 11.97
C ALA A 112 5.98 -0.85 13.00
N ALA A 113 4.70 -0.99 12.63
CA ALA A 113 3.65 -1.50 13.50
C ALA A 113 3.93 -2.94 13.96
N TYR A 114 4.29 -3.83 13.04
CA TYR A 114 4.64 -5.21 13.39
C TYR A 114 5.93 -5.28 14.21
N ALA A 115 6.94 -4.45 13.90
CA ALA A 115 8.16 -4.40 14.71
C ALA A 115 7.88 -3.92 16.14
N GLU A 116 7.02 -2.90 16.31
CA GLU A 116 6.58 -2.45 17.63
C GLU A 116 5.89 -3.57 18.39
N GLN A 117 4.91 -4.26 17.77
CA GLN A 117 4.23 -5.38 18.39
C GLN A 117 5.18 -6.52 18.81
N LEU A 118 6.21 -6.79 17.99
CA LEU A 118 7.20 -7.83 18.26
C LEU A 118 8.24 -7.44 19.31
N LEU A 119 8.54 -6.15 19.48
CA LEU A 119 9.66 -5.67 20.31
C LEU A 119 9.22 -5.01 21.62
N SER A 120 7.97 -4.56 21.73
CA SER A 120 7.46 -3.81 22.90
C SER A 120 7.15 -4.68 24.12
N THR A 121 7.01 -6.00 23.95
CA THR A 121 6.81 -6.96 25.04
C THR A 121 7.53 -8.26 24.71
N ASP A 122 7.82 -9.09 25.72
CA ASP A 122 8.28 -10.48 25.54
C ASP A 122 7.12 -11.49 25.70
N GLU A 123 5.92 -11.00 26.01
CA GLU A 123 4.72 -11.83 26.08
C GLU A 123 4.42 -12.40 24.69
N GLY A 124 4.33 -13.73 24.62
CA GLY A 124 3.99 -14.48 23.42
C GLY A 124 2.48 -14.50 23.18
N GLY A 125 2.06 -15.15 22.09
CA GLY A 125 0.65 -15.32 21.75
C GLY A 125 0.45 -15.45 20.25
N ALA A 126 -0.78 -15.78 19.85
CA ALA A 126 -1.15 -15.89 18.43
C ALA A 126 -0.89 -14.57 17.69
N ASP A 127 -1.17 -13.43 18.32
CA ASP A 127 -0.98 -12.10 17.72
C ASP A 127 0.50 -11.82 17.41
N ARG A 128 1.40 -12.23 18.31
CA ARG A 128 2.86 -12.07 18.10
C ARG A 128 3.37 -12.96 16.97
N GLU A 129 2.92 -14.22 16.92
CA GLU A 129 3.30 -15.13 15.83
C GLU A 129 2.77 -14.61 14.48
N GLN A 130 1.54 -14.10 14.47
CA GLN A 130 0.92 -13.54 13.28
C GLN A 130 1.63 -12.26 12.81
N ALA A 131 1.97 -11.34 13.72
CA ALA A 131 2.76 -10.15 13.42
C ALA A 131 4.13 -10.51 12.80
N TYR A 132 4.78 -11.56 13.29
CA TYR A 132 6.02 -12.05 12.69
C TYR A 132 5.80 -12.54 11.24
N ARG A 133 4.74 -13.32 11.00
CA ARG A 133 4.41 -13.81 9.65
C ARG A 133 4.14 -12.65 8.70
N TRP A 134 3.31 -11.69 9.09
CA TRP A 134 3.02 -10.50 8.28
C TRP A 134 4.28 -9.68 8.02
N PHE A 135 5.09 -9.40 9.04
CA PHE A 135 6.38 -8.72 8.89
C PHE A 135 7.27 -9.43 7.87
N THR A 136 7.43 -10.75 7.96
CA THR A 136 8.31 -11.49 7.04
C THR A 136 7.76 -11.58 5.62
N SER A 137 6.43 -11.68 5.47
CA SER A 137 5.77 -11.84 4.17
C SER A 137 6.02 -10.64 3.25
N ASN A 138 6.13 -9.42 3.78
CA ASN A 138 6.44 -8.21 3.02
C ASN A 138 7.71 -8.36 2.14
N PHE A 139 8.67 -9.19 2.57
CA PHE A 139 9.95 -9.41 1.89
C PHE A 139 9.97 -10.58 0.89
N GLU A 140 8.85 -11.29 0.73
CA GLU A 140 8.75 -12.41 -0.20
C GLU A 140 8.49 -11.94 -1.64
N ALA A 141 8.75 -12.81 -2.61
CA ALA A 141 8.55 -12.50 -4.01
C ALA A 141 7.05 -12.28 -4.30
N GLY A 142 6.74 -11.26 -5.10
CA GLY A 142 5.38 -10.86 -5.45
C GLY A 142 4.60 -10.26 -4.28
N GLN A 143 5.26 -9.84 -3.21
CA GLN A 143 4.63 -9.16 -2.08
C GLN A 143 4.84 -7.64 -2.16
N THR A 144 4.43 -6.94 -1.11
CA THR A 144 4.28 -5.48 -1.04
C THR A 144 5.56 -4.71 -1.40
N ILE A 145 6.75 -5.15 -0.96
CA ILE A 145 8.03 -4.51 -1.30
C ILE A 145 8.32 -4.59 -2.81
N GLU A 146 8.18 -5.78 -3.40
CA GLU A 146 8.43 -5.95 -4.85
C GLU A 146 7.40 -5.18 -5.67
N THR A 147 6.15 -5.13 -5.21
CA THR A 147 5.07 -4.36 -5.83
C THR A 147 5.36 -2.86 -5.82
N ALA A 148 5.81 -2.31 -4.69
CA ALA A 148 6.21 -0.90 -4.60
C ALA A 148 7.37 -0.57 -5.55
N THR A 149 8.43 -1.39 -5.56
CA THR A 149 9.57 -1.21 -6.49
C THR A 149 9.16 -1.37 -7.96
N GLY A 150 8.26 -2.30 -8.27
CA GLY A 150 7.72 -2.47 -9.61
C GLY A 150 6.93 -1.24 -10.09
N THR A 151 6.17 -0.62 -9.20
CA THR A 151 5.39 0.60 -9.47
C THR A 151 6.31 1.77 -9.80
N GLU A 152 7.34 1.97 -9.00
CA GLU A 152 8.37 3.01 -9.25
C GLU A 152 9.07 2.80 -10.61
N ALA A 153 9.33 1.54 -11.01
CA ALA A 153 9.92 1.25 -12.31
C ALA A 153 9.01 1.62 -13.50
N ILE A 154 7.68 1.62 -13.31
CA ILE A 154 6.71 2.08 -14.33
C ILE A 154 6.77 3.61 -14.47
N SER A 155 6.82 4.32 -13.34
CA SER A 155 7.00 5.78 -13.34
C SER A 155 8.24 6.20 -14.15
N ASN A 156 9.40 5.60 -13.87
CA ASN A 156 10.66 5.92 -14.55
C ASN A 156 10.61 5.71 -16.09
N ARG A 157 9.82 4.74 -16.56
CA ARG A 157 9.64 4.48 -18.01
C ARG A 157 8.69 5.46 -18.68
N SER A 158 7.83 6.12 -17.93
CA SER A 158 6.87 7.10 -18.46
C SER A 158 7.53 8.47 -18.72
N ILE A 159 8.74 8.68 -18.18
CA ILE A 159 9.54 9.91 -18.30
C ILE A 159 10.62 9.80 -19.41
N THR A 160 10.84 8.61 -20.00
CA THR A 160 11.82 8.36 -21.08
C THR A 160 11.15 8.16 -22.43
#